data_AF-M4ZTU9-F1
#
_entry.id   AF-M4ZTU9-F1
#
_cell.length_a   1.000
_cell.length_b   1.000
_cell.length_c   1.000
_cell.angle_alpha   90.00
_cell.angle_beta   90.00
_cell.angle_gamma   90.00
#
_symmetry.space_group_name_H-M   'P 1'
#
loop_
_entity.id
_entity.type
_entity.pdbx_description
1 polymer ?
#
loop_
_entity_poly.entity_id
_entity_poly.type
_entity_poly.pdbx_seq_one_letter_code
_entity_poly.pdbx_strand_id
1 'polypeptide(L)'
;MMKEGTYSAWFRTPKGQGTGIVELVGGKVCGGDTVLSYAGSYEAHGDRFTAIIKTKRHAPGQPSLFGPDELTLSLEGCCRGTPVTCSGYAAEAPDVPFEALLLFSDSDDVAPPQALRSTPKFNPDQLPKPSWR
;
A
#
# COMPACT_ATOMS: atom_id res chain seq x y z
N MET A 1 0.95 -18.42 -5.72
CA MET A 1 -0.11 -17.79 -6.53
C MET A 1 -0.53 -16.50 -5.87
N MET A 2 -0.76 -15.43 -6.64
CA MET A 2 -1.27 -14.16 -6.12
C MET A 2 -2.66 -14.38 -5.52
N LYS A 3 -2.89 -13.90 -4.29
CA LYS A 3 -4.24 -13.95 -3.69
C LYS A 3 -5.06 -12.78 -4.19
N GLU A 4 -6.34 -13.00 -4.46
CA GLU A 4 -7.27 -11.89 -4.66
C GLU A 4 -7.62 -11.25 -3.32
N GLY A 5 -7.89 -9.95 -3.32
CA GLY A 5 -8.25 -9.16 -2.15
C GLY A 5 -7.44 -7.87 -2.02
N THR A 6 -7.46 -7.30 -0.82
CA THR A 6 -6.86 -6.01 -0.51
C THR A 6 -5.43 -6.17 -0.02
N TYR A 7 -4.56 -5.27 -0.46
CA TYR A 7 -3.17 -5.19 -0.07
C TYR A 7 -2.82 -3.78 0.36
N SER A 8 -2.01 -3.70 1.41
CA SER A 8 -1.25 -2.49 1.71
C SER A 8 -0.01 -2.47 0.82
N ALA A 9 0.20 -1.36 0.13
CA ALA A 9 1.33 -1.17 -0.76
C ALA A 9 2.29 -0.14 -0.17
N TRP A 10 3.57 -0.49 -0.11
CA TRP A 10 4.66 0.47 0.04
C TRP A 10 5.47 0.46 -1.25
N PHE A 11 5.84 1.63 -1.74
CA PHE A 11 6.52 1.74 -3.03
C PHE A 11 7.53 2.89 -3.03
N ARG A 12 8.54 2.78 -3.88
CA ARG A 12 9.62 3.76 -3.98
C ARG A 12 10.16 3.94 -5.39
N THR A 13 10.75 5.12 -5.58
CA THR A 13 11.65 5.48 -6.68
C THR A 13 12.92 6.07 -6.08
N PRO A 14 13.99 6.35 -6.85
CA PRO A 14 15.14 7.09 -6.35
C PRO A 14 14.81 8.50 -5.83
N LYS A 15 13.67 9.07 -6.23
CA LYS A 15 13.22 10.41 -5.85
C LYS A 15 12.41 10.45 -4.55
N GLY A 16 11.92 9.30 -4.08
CA GLY A 16 11.08 9.24 -2.88
C GLY A 16 10.29 7.94 -2.74
N GLN A 17 9.45 7.88 -1.73
CA GLN A 17 8.63 6.72 -1.39
C GLN A 17 7.20 7.13 -1.05
N GLY A 18 6.28 6.18 -1.11
CA GLY A 18 4.88 6.36 -0.79
C GLY A 18 4.23 5.07 -0.31
N THR A 19 2.99 5.22 0.14
CA THR A 19 2.13 4.10 0.57
C THR A 19 0.76 4.27 -0.03
N GLY A 20 0.08 3.16 -0.31
CA GLY A 20 -1.28 3.16 -0.79
C GLY A 20 -1.97 1.83 -0.51
N ILE A 21 -3.20 1.72 -1.02
CA ILE A 21 -3.98 0.48 -0.98
C ILE A 21 -4.21 0.03 -2.42
N VAL A 22 -4.11 -1.28 -2.66
CA VAL A 22 -4.49 -1.91 -3.92
C VAL A 22 -5.40 -3.10 -3.66
N GLU A 23 -6.42 -3.24 -4.49
CA GLU A 23 -7.35 -4.36 -4.52
C GLU A 23 -7.14 -5.13 -5.83
N LEU A 24 -7.03 -6.45 -5.70
CA LEU A 24 -6.81 -7.37 -6.81
C LEU A 24 -7.98 -8.33 -6.92
N VAL A 25 -8.77 -8.21 -7.98
CA VAL A 25 -9.96 -9.06 -8.19
C VAL A 25 -10.15 -9.32 -9.68
N GLY A 26 -10.26 -10.59 -10.07
CA GLY A 26 -10.59 -11.01 -11.44
C GLY A 26 -9.66 -10.44 -12.50
N GLY A 27 -8.34 -10.43 -12.24
CA GLY A 27 -7.33 -9.86 -13.15
C GLY A 27 -7.31 -8.33 -13.23
N LYS A 28 -8.06 -7.63 -12.37
CA LYS A 28 -8.07 -6.17 -12.28
C LYS A 28 -7.32 -5.67 -11.06
N VAL A 29 -6.71 -4.50 -11.19
CA VAL A 29 -6.09 -3.74 -10.11
C VAL A 29 -6.86 -2.44 -9.95
N CYS A 30 -7.33 -2.14 -8.76
CA CYS A 30 -7.84 -0.82 -8.38
C CYS A 30 -7.26 -0.37 -7.05
N GLY A 31 -7.20 0.92 -6.80
CA GLY A 31 -6.62 1.40 -5.54
C GLY A 31 -6.33 2.89 -5.55
N GLY A 32 -5.49 3.31 -4.64
CA GLY A 32 -5.02 4.68 -4.57
C GLY A 32 -4.16 4.95 -3.34
N ASP A 33 -3.65 6.17 -3.28
CA ASP A 33 -3.09 6.78 -2.10
C ASP A 33 -3.86 8.06 -1.75
N THR A 34 -3.25 8.92 -0.95
CA THR A 34 -3.85 10.18 -0.49
C THR A 34 -4.19 11.16 -1.62
N VAL A 35 -3.56 11.05 -2.81
CA VAL A 35 -3.74 12.03 -3.89
C VAL A 35 -3.94 11.42 -5.29
N LEU A 36 -3.52 10.19 -5.52
CA LEU A 36 -3.65 9.45 -6.78
C LEU A 36 -4.56 8.24 -6.63
N SER A 37 -5.33 7.94 -7.66
CA SER A 37 -6.05 6.68 -7.83
C SER A 37 -5.31 5.79 -8.83
N TYR A 38 -5.44 4.49 -8.66
CA TYR A 38 -4.81 3.46 -9.46
C TYR A 38 -5.88 2.60 -10.12
N ALA A 39 -5.73 2.32 -11.41
CA ALA A 39 -6.61 1.41 -12.14
C ALA A 39 -5.83 0.66 -13.23
N GLY A 40 -6.07 -0.63 -13.37
CA GLY A 40 -5.29 -1.45 -14.28
C GLY A 40 -5.70 -2.91 -14.33
N SER A 41 -4.82 -3.71 -14.91
CA SER A 41 -4.97 -5.16 -15.01
C SER A 41 -3.69 -5.85 -14.58
N TYR A 42 -3.83 -7.10 -14.14
CA TYR A 42 -2.71 -7.97 -13.81
C TYR A 42 -2.97 -9.38 -14.35
N GLU A 43 -1.89 -10.07 -14.70
CA GLU A 43 -1.91 -11.46 -15.10
C GLU A 43 -0.92 -12.23 -14.23
N ALA A 44 -1.38 -13.33 -13.62
CA ALA A 44 -0.56 -14.14 -12.73
C ALA A 44 -0.36 -15.54 -13.33
N HIS A 45 0.89 -15.97 -13.42
CA HIS A 45 1.29 -17.30 -13.87
C HIS A 45 2.16 -17.96 -12.81
N GLY A 46 1.54 -18.85 -12.03
CA GLY A 46 2.20 -19.57 -10.94
C GLY A 46 2.63 -18.64 -9.81
N ASP A 47 3.92 -18.32 -9.77
CA ASP A 47 4.55 -17.48 -8.76
C ASP A 47 5.01 -16.12 -9.30
N ARG A 48 4.83 -15.86 -10.59
CA ARG A 48 5.12 -14.58 -11.22
C ARG A 48 3.84 -13.89 -11.64
N PHE A 49 3.89 -12.58 -11.73
CA PHE A 49 2.81 -11.79 -12.29
C PHE A 49 3.35 -10.57 -13.04
N THR A 50 2.55 -10.07 -13.97
CA THR A 50 2.72 -8.78 -14.62
C THR A 50 1.52 -7.90 -14.32
N ALA A 51 1.70 -6.58 -14.33
CA ALA A 51 0.61 -5.65 -14.17
C ALA A 51 0.84 -4.37 -14.98
N ILE A 52 -0.24 -3.83 -15.53
CA ILE A 52 -0.27 -2.51 -16.16
C ILE A 52 -1.21 -1.64 -15.35
N ILE A 53 -0.69 -0.56 -14.77
CA ILE A 53 -1.43 0.32 -13.87
C ILE A 53 -1.38 1.74 -14.41
N LYS A 54 -2.53 2.39 -14.48
CA LYS A 54 -2.65 3.82 -14.76
C LYS A 54 -2.95 4.60 -13.49
N THR A 55 -2.31 5.75 -13.35
CA THR A 55 -2.55 6.66 -12.23
C THR A 55 -3.36 7.88 -12.66
N LYS A 56 -4.17 8.43 -11.75
CA LYS A 56 -4.88 9.70 -11.97
C LYS A 56 -5.00 10.47 -10.66
N ARG A 57 -4.77 11.78 -10.70
CA ARG A 57 -4.98 12.63 -9.52
C ARG A 57 -6.45 12.77 -9.17
N HIS A 58 -6.79 12.57 -7.89
CA HIS A 58 -8.14 12.79 -7.34
C HIS A 58 -8.18 13.90 -6.28
N ALA A 59 -7.04 14.25 -5.68
CA ALA A 59 -6.95 15.30 -4.68
C ALA A 59 -5.70 16.18 -4.83
N PRO A 60 -5.75 17.45 -4.38
CA PRO A 60 -4.55 18.27 -4.25
C PRO A 60 -3.64 17.70 -3.16
N GLY A 61 -2.32 17.87 -3.31
CA GLY A 61 -1.35 17.42 -2.32
C GLY A 61 0.04 17.25 -2.91
N GLN A 62 0.82 16.29 -2.42
CA GLN A 62 2.17 16.06 -2.89
C GLN A 62 2.23 15.74 -4.41
N PRO A 63 3.33 16.09 -5.10
CA PRO A 63 3.59 15.62 -6.45
C PRO A 63 3.68 14.10 -6.51
N SER A 64 3.36 13.52 -7.66
CA SER A 64 3.66 12.12 -7.96
C SER A 64 5.15 11.81 -7.84
N LEU A 65 5.51 10.58 -7.46
CA LEU A 65 6.90 10.15 -7.31
C LEU A 65 7.73 10.27 -8.61
N PHE A 66 7.08 10.26 -9.77
CA PHE A 66 7.75 10.41 -11.06
C PHE A 66 7.80 11.87 -11.54
N GLY A 67 7.00 12.76 -10.95
CA GLY A 67 6.75 14.12 -11.42
C GLY A 67 5.35 14.25 -12.05
N PRO A 68 5.08 13.61 -13.20
CA PRO A 68 3.74 13.57 -13.79
C PRO A 68 2.76 12.74 -12.95
N ASP A 69 1.49 13.17 -12.91
CA ASP A 69 0.44 12.50 -12.14
C ASP A 69 -0.27 11.39 -12.89
N GLU A 70 -0.39 11.54 -14.21
CA GLU A 70 -0.95 10.54 -15.11
C GLU A 70 0.20 9.73 -15.68
N LEU A 71 0.31 8.48 -15.23
CA LEU A 71 1.40 7.57 -15.58
C LEU A 71 0.83 6.24 -16.01
N THR A 72 1.59 5.52 -16.84
CA THR A 72 1.36 4.11 -17.16
C THR A 72 2.52 3.28 -16.63
N LEU A 73 2.31 2.62 -15.50
CA LEU A 73 3.28 1.72 -14.87
C LEU A 73 3.17 0.32 -15.47
N SER A 74 4.30 -0.23 -15.90
CA SER A 74 4.45 -1.64 -16.26
C SER A 74 5.28 -2.33 -15.19
N LEU A 75 4.69 -3.31 -14.52
CA LEU A 75 5.27 -3.99 -13.37
C LEU A 75 5.42 -5.49 -13.61
N GLU A 76 6.48 -6.06 -13.08
CA GLU A 76 6.70 -7.50 -12.97
C GLU A 76 7.03 -7.86 -11.53
N GLY A 77 6.52 -8.99 -11.05
CA GLY A 77 6.70 -9.37 -9.65
C GLY A 77 6.67 -10.87 -9.38
N CYS A 78 6.92 -11.19 -8.12
CA CYS A 78 7.00 -12.56 -7.62
C CYS A 78 6.21 -12.71 -6.32
N CYS A 79 5.33 -13.71 -6.26
CA CYS A 79 4.42 -14.01 -5.15
C CYS A 79 4.89 -15.20 -4.30
N ARG A 80 6.18 -15.56 -4.33
CA ARG A 80 6.71 -16.73 -3.58
C ARG A 80 6.71 -16.54 -2.06
N GLY A 81 6.64 -15.30 -1.58
CA GLY A 81 6.67 -14.97 -0.16
C GLY A 81 5.81 -13.77 0.18
N THR A 82 5.75 -13.47 1.46
CA THR A 82 5.12 -12.27 2.02
C THR A 82 6.22 -11.40 2.62
N PRO A 83 6.33 -10.11 2.24
CA PRO A 83 5.49 -9.40 1.28
C PRO A 83 5.72 -9.87 -0.17
N VAL A 84 4.69 -9.71 -1.00
CA VAL A 84 4.82 -9.87 -2.45
C VAL A 84 5.63 -8.69 -2.98
N THR A 85 6.59 -8.94 -3.87
CA THR A 85 7.45 -7.89 -4.42
C THR A 85 7.23 -7.72 -5.90
N CYS A 86 7.28 -6.47 -6.37
CA CYS A 86 7.31 -6.16 -7.80
C CYS A 86 8.16 -4.94 -8.08
N SER A 87 8.60 -4.84 -9.33
CA SER A 87 9.39 -3.73 -9.84
C SER A 87 8.99 -3.42 -11.27
N GLY A 88 9.32 -2.23 -11.74
CA GLY A 88 9.04 -1.85 -13.10
C GLY A 88 9.33 -0.39 -13.39
N TYR A 89 8.63 0.15 -14.38
CA TYR A 89 8.89 1.48 -14.91
C TYR A 89 7.59 2.17 -15.34
N ALA A 90 7.60 3.50 -15.28
CA ALA A 90 6.57 4.32 -15.92
C ALA A 90 6.95 4.55 -17.39
N ALA A 91 5.99 4.45 -18.30
CA ALA A 91 6.21 4.74 -19.72
C ALA A 91 6.69 6.20 -19.94
N GLU A 92 6.26 7.10 -19.07
CA GLU A 92 6.57 8.53 -19.08
C GLU A 92 7.95 8.84 -18.46
N ALA A 93 8.56 7.89 -17.76
CA ALA A 93 9.86 8.01 -17.11
C ALA A 93 10.58 6.64 -17.06
N PRO A 94 10.97 6.09 -18.22
CA PRO A 94 11.51 4.73 -18.32
C PRO A 94 12.85 4.55 -17.60
N ASP A 95 13.61 5.63 -17.39
CA ASP A 95 14.89 5.60 -16.69
C ASP A 95 14.76 5.67 -15.15
N VAL A 96 13.53 5.78 -14.64
CA VAL A 96 13.26 5.87 -13.20
C VAL A 96 12.73 4.52 -12.70
N PRO A 97 13.55 3.74 -11.97
CA PRO A 97 13.10 2.46 -11.46
C PRO A 97 12.03 2.64 -10.38
N PHE A 98 11.05 1.75 -10.43
CA PHE A 98 9.98 1.62 -9.44
C PHE A 98 10.07 0.28 -8.75
N GLU A 99 9.88 0.28 -7.44
CA GLU A 99 9.78 -0.93 -6.63
C GLU A 99 8.58 -0.83 -5.69
N ALA A 100 7.90 -1.95 -5.47
CA ALA A 100 6.81 -2.04 -4.52
C ALA A 100 6.84 -3.36 -3.73
N LEU A 101 6.37 -3.25 -2.50
CA LEU A 101 6.10 -4.33 -1.56
C LEU A 101 4.61 -4.32 -1.25
N LEU A 102 3.95 -5.47 -1.43
CA LEU A 102 2.53 -5.65 -1.19
C LEU A 102 2.34 -6.62 -0.02
N LEU A 103 1.65 -6.15 1.02
CA LEU A 103 1.25 -6.94 2.17
C LEU A 103 -0.25 -7.23 2.07
N PHE A 104 -0.61 -8.50 2.01
CA PHE A 104 -2.02 -8.91 1.98
C PHE A 104 -2.70 -8.51 3.30
N SER A 105 -3.78 -7.76 3.20
CA SER A 105 -4.62 -7.39 4.33
C SER A 105 -5.67 -8.48 4.53
N ASP A 106 -5.42 -9.40 5.46
CA ASP A 106 -6.42 -10.40 5.81
C ASP A 106 -7.61 -9.73 6.49
N SER A 107 -8.83 -10.06 6.05
CA SER A 107 -10.06 -9.55 6.67
C SER A 107 -10.33 -10.21 8.02
N ASP A 108 -9.74 -11.37 8.28
CA ASP A 108 -9.89 -12.11 9.53
C ASP A 108 -8.93 -11.64 10.64
N ASP A 109 -8.02 -10.70 10.36
CA ASP A 109 -7.18 -10.06 11.39
C ASP A 109 -7.85 -8.82 12.02
N VAL A 110 -9.20 -8.77 11.95
CA VAL A 110 -9.96 -8.10 13.00
C VAL A 110 -9.89 -9.03 14.20
N ALA A 111 -8.84 -8.87 15.02
CA ALA A 111 -8.85 -9.43 16.37
C ALA A 111 -10.25 -9.14 16.96
N PRO A 112 -10.98 -10.17 17.48
CA PRO A 112 -12.30 -9.96 18.06
C PRO A 112 -12.21 -8.72 18.95
N PRO A 113 -13.16 -7.75 18.85
CA PRO A 113 -13.09 -6.53 19.65
C PRO A 113 -12.76 -6.95 21.07
N GLN A 114 -11.54 -6.62 21.52
CA GLN A 114 -11.05 -7.10 22.81
C GLN A 114 -12.13 -6.72 23.80
N ALA A 115 -12.74 -7.72 24.44
CA ALA A 115 -13.87 -7.53 25.35
C ALA A 115 -13.55 -6.31 26.19
N LEU A 116 -14.38 -5.24 26.05
CA LEU A 116 -14.12 -3.88 26.50
C LEU A 116 -13.20 -3.93 27.71
N ARG A 117 -11.88 -3.72 27.51
CA ARG A 117 -10.93 -3.81 28.64
C ARG A 117 -11.50 -2.85 29.65
N SER A 118 -11.90 -3.35 30.83
CA SER A 118 -12.48 -2.52 31.86
C SER A 118 -11.50 -1.38 32.08
N THR A 119 -11.85 -0.18 31.61
CA THR A 119 -10.98 0.97 31.75
C THR A 119 -10.80 1.11 33.25
N PRO A 120 -9.56 1.03 33.78
CA PRO A 120 -9.36 1.27 35.20
C PRO A 120 -9.99 2.63 35.51
N LYS A 121 -10.90 2.66 36.48
CA LYS A 121 -11.53 3.92 36.88
C LYS A 121 -10.39 4.86 37.29
N PHE A 122 -10.32 6.02 36.64
CA PHE A 122 -9.27 7.01 36.91
C PHE A 122 -9.16 7.22 38.43
N ASN A 123 -7.97 6.95 38.98
CA ASN A 123 -7.69 7.10 40.40
C ASN A 123 -6.64 8.21 40.60
N PRO A 124 -7.05 9.40 41.08
CA PRO A 124 -6.14 10.51 41.30
C PRO A 124 -5.07 10.23 42.38
N ASP A 125 -5.28 9.26 43.26
CA ASP A 125 -4.31 8.89 44.31
C ASP A 125 -3.10 8.09 43.76
N GLN A 126 -3.23 7.55 42.54
CA GLN A 126 -2.14 6.89 41.83
C GLN A 126 -1.32 7.84 40.96
N LEU A 127 -1.63 9.15 40.99
CA LEU A 127 -0.84 10.12 40.25
C LEU A 127 0.57 10.21 40.88
N PRO A 128 1.63 10.26 40.06
CA PRO A 128 2.96 10.54 40.55
C PRO A 128 2.93 11.86 41.32
N LYS A 129 3.40 11.84 42.58
CA LYS A 129 3.47 13.08 43.35
C LYS A 129 4.48 14.01 42.68
N PRO A 130 4.11 15.27 42.42
CA PRO A 130 5.02 16.21 41.80
C PRO A 130 6.30 16.35 42.65
N SER A 131 7.45 16.25 42.01
CA SER A 131 8.77 16.34 42.64
C SER A 131 9.40 17.74 42.49
N TRP A 132 8.58 18.80 42.38
CA TRP A 132 9.10 20.16 42.35
C TRP A 132 9.09 20.75 43.76
N ARG A 133 10.23 21.34 44.14
CA ARG A 133 10.42 22.19 45.32
C ARG A 133 10.28 23.65 44.91
#